data_AF-A0A9D0ZCU2-F1
#
_entry.id   AF-A0A9D0ZCU2-F1
#
_cell.length_a   1.000
_cell.length_b   1.000
_cell.length_c   1.000
_cell.angle_alpha   90.00
_cell.angle_beta   90.00
_cell.angle_gamma   90.00
#
_symmetry.space_group_name_H-M   'P 1'
#
loop_
_entity.id
_entity.type
_entity.pdbx_description
1 polymer ?
#
loop_
_entity_poly.entity_id
_entity_poly.type
_entity_poly.pdbx_seq_one_letter_code
_entity_poly.pdbx_strand_id
1 'polypeptide(L)'
;MSAPGGKNLPRITHHHPLPRGRENAAARRTVPLTRRRKDAPKEECRLEHEKILRINELARKKRTVGLTADELAEQQVLRAQYLFEFRRNMEETLKAVRVEQADGTWAPLKKKQ
;
A
#
# COMPACT_ATOMS: atom_id res chain seq x y z
N MET A 1 -3.16 -20.57 -58.87
CA MET A 1 -2.73 -19.17 -58.71
C MET A 1 -3.51 -18.57 -57.54
N SER A 2 -2.84 -17.72 -56.75
CA SER A 2 -3.35 -16.92 -55.61
C SER A 2 -3.56 -17.61 -54.25
N ALA A 3 -2.55 -17.47 -53.38
CA ALA A 3 -2.75 -17.18 -51.94
C ALA A 3 -2.61 -15.64 -51.75
N PRO A 4 -2.67 -14.99 -50.55
CA PRO A 4 -2.83 -15.49 -49.17
C PRO A 4 -3.73 -14.58 -48.27
N GLY A 5 -3.86 -14.87 -46.96
CA GLY A 5 -4.52 -13.91 -46.04
C GLY A 5 -4.57 -14.20 -44.54
N GLY A 6 -3.74 -15.10 -43.99
CA GLY A 6 -3.65 -15.30 -42.54
C GLY A 6 -2.53 -14.45 -41.93
N LYS A 7 -2.86 -13.34 -41.25
CA LYS A 7 -1.88 -12.53 -40.51
C LYS A 7 -1.43 -13.29 -39.26
N ASN A 8 -0.27 -13.96 -39.33
CA ASN A 8 0.36 -14.58 -38.17
C ASN A 8 1.29 -13.55 -37.52
N LEU A 9 0.94 -13.06 -36.33
CA LEU A 9 1.76 -12.13 -35.56
C LEU A 9 3.02 -12.86 -35.04
N PRO A 10 4.23 -12.29 -35.16
CA PRO A 10 5.43 -12.94 -34.67
C PRO A 10 5.46 -12.98 -33.14
N ARG A 11 5.64 -14.18 -32.59
CA ARG A 11 5.85 -14.42 -31.16
C ARG A 11 7.24 -13.91 -30.78
N ILE A 12 7.31 -12.71 -30.20
CA ILE A 12 8.56 -12.11 -29.72
C ILE A 12 9.05 -12.91 -28.50
N THR A 13 9.83 -13.96 -28.74
CA THR A 13 10.65 -14.57 -27.69
C THR A 13 11.93 -13.75 -27.55
N HIS A 14 12.00 -12.85 -26.58
CA HIS A 14 13.28 -12.23 -26.21
C HIS A 14 14.17 -13.29 -25.54
N HIS A 15 15.04 -13.89 -26.35
CA HIS A 15 16.13 -14.74 -25.89
C HIS A 15 17.21 -13.86 -25.27
N HIS A 16 17.08 -13.53 -23.98
CA HIS A 16 18.10 -12.80 -23.24
C HIS A 16 19.14 -13.81 -22.70
N PRO A 17 20.38 -13.82 -23.19
CA PRO A 17 21.39 -14.77 -22.70
C PRO A 17 21.82 -14.37 -21.28
N LEU A 18 21.80 -15.33 -20.34
CA LEU A 18 22.36 -15.14 -19.02
C LEU A 18 23.90 -15.14 -19.11
N PRO A 19 24.59 -14.13 -18.55
CA PRO A 19 26.05 -14.12 -18.53
C PRO A 19 26.57 -15.19 -17.56
N ARG A 20 27.44 -16.07 -18.08
CA ARG A 20 28.20 -17.06 -17.30
C ARG A 20 29.37 -16.38 -16.60
N GLY A 21 29.66 -16.83 -15.37
CA GLY A 21 30.98 -16.69 -14.76
C GLY A 21 31.11 -15.51 -13.79
N ARG A 22 31.40 -15.85 -12.53
CA ARG A 22 31.78 -14.95 -11.45
C ARG A 22 33.16 -14.36 -11.73
N GLU A 23 33.32 -13.04 -11.63
CA GLU A 23 34.52 -12.42 -11.03
C GLU A 23 34.41 -10.91 -10.91
N ASN A 24 35.04 -10.41 -9.83
CA ASN A 24 35.35 -9.02 -9.48
C ASN A 24 34.35 -8.28 -8.58
N ALA A 25 34.58 -8.52 -7.29
CA ALA A 25 34.21 -7.68 -6.18
C ALA A 25 34.82 -6.28 -6.30
N ALA A 26 33.99 -5.28 -6.62
CA ALA A 26 34.09 -3.89 -6.17
C ALA A 26 32.93 -3.11 -6.82
N ALA A 27 32.33 -2.19 -6.07
CA ALA A 27 31.39 -1.18 -6.57
C ALA A 27 29.92 -1.55 -6.85
N ARG A 28 29.35 -2.54 -6.14
CA ARG A 28 27.96 -2.35 -5.68
C ARG A 28 28.03 -1.57 -4.38
N ARG A 29 27.92 -0.23 -4.47
CA ARG A 29 27.53 0.60 -3.33
C ARG A 29 26.19 0.07 -2.84
N THR A 30 26.21 -0.91 -1.94
CA THR A 30 25.06 -1.20 -1.10
C THR A 30 24.94 0.03 -0.23
N VAL A 31 24.09 0.96 -0.64
CA VAL A 31 23.60 1.96 0.30
C VAL A 31 23.04 1.14 1.45
N PRO A 32 23.60 1.23 2.67
CA PRO A 32 22.95 0.59 3.79
C PRO A 32 21.58 1.26 3.83
N LEU A 33 20.51 0.50 3.61
CA LEU A 33 19.19 0.88 4.07
C LEU A 33 19.37 1.04 5.57
N THR A 34 19.74 2.26 5.98
CA THR A 34 19.91 2.64 7.35
C THR A 34 18.65 2.17 8.04
N ARG A 35 18.83 1.29 9.04
CA ARG A 35 17.79 0.82 9.95
C ARG A 35 16.81 1.98 10.12
N ARG A 36 15.58 1.83 9.63
CA ARG A 36 14.46 2.67 10.08
C ARG A 36 14.60 2.70 11.61
N ARG A 37 14.87 3.87 12.19
CA ARG A 37 14.94 4.04 13.63
C ARG A 37 13.64 3.43 14.18
N LYS A 38 13.75 2.32 14.91
CA LYS A 38 12.60 1.61 15.50
C LYS A 38 11.83 2.53 16.45
N ASP A 39 12.48 3.61 16.87
CA ASP A 39 12.09 4.58 17.89
C ASP A 39 11.64 5.93 17.30
N ALA A 40 11.31 6.00 16.00
CA ALA A 40 10.65 7.18 15.47
C ALA A 40 9.21 7.24 16.03
N PRO A 41 8.79 8.33 16.70
CA PRO A 41 7.41 8.50 17.13
C PRO A 41 6.55 8.48 15.87
N LYS A 42 5.68 7.45 15.76
CA LYS A 42 4.70 7.40 14.67
C LYS A 42 3.68 8.49 14.96
N GLU A 43 3.83 9.64 14.31
CA GLU A 43 2.82 10.70 14.32
C GLU A 43 1.43 10.11 14.08
N GLU A 44 0.53 10.49 14.98
CA GLU A 44 -0.54 9.67 15.51
C GLU A 44 -1.73 9.53 14.55
N CYS A 45 -2.09 8.28 14.22
CA CYS A 45 -3.52 8.01 14.13
C CYS A 45 -4.07 8.28 15.53
N ARG A 46 -5.06 9.16 15.67
CA ARG A 46 -5.69 9.61 16.94
C ARG A 46 -6.42 8.49 17.72
N LEU A 47 -6.07 7.25 17.44
CA LEU A 47 -6.41 6.06 18.18
C LEU A 47 -5.12 5.55 18.84
N GLU A 48 -5.13 5.37 20.16
CA GLU A 48 -3.97 4.88 20.91
C GLU A 48 -3.37 3.62 20.27
N HIS A 49 -2.04 3.56 20.26
CA HIS A 49 -1.29 2.44 19.67
C HIS A 49 -1.79 1.08 20.19
N GLU A 50 -2.11 1.02 21.48
CA GLU A 50 -2.64 -0.16 22.18
C GLU A 50 -3.95 -0.68 21.57
N LYS A 51 -4.87 0.21 21.19
CA LYS A 51 -6.15 -0.17 20.54
C LYS A 51 -5.92 -0.78 19.16
N ILE A 52 -4.93 -0.28 18.42
CA ILE A 52 -4.55 -0.86 17.12
C ILE A 52 -3.92 -2.25 17.31
N LEU A 53 -3.07 -2.43 18.33
CA LEU A 53 -2.52 -3.74 18.68
C LEU A 53 -3.63 -4.73 19.02
N ARG A 54 -4.60 -4.31 19.85
CA ARG A 54 -5.75 -5.12 20.22
C ARG A 54 -6.59 -5.54 19.02
N ILE A 55 -6.87 -4.63 18.08
CA ILE A 55 -7.54 -4.96 16.82
C ILE A 55 -6.78 -6.05 16.04
N ASN A 56 -5.45 -5.97 16.00
CA ASN A 56 -4.62 -6.96 15.30
C ASN A 56 -4.62 -8.32 16.00
N GLU A 57 -4.58 -8.36 17.32
CA GLU A 57 -4.70 -9.58 18.12
C GLU A 57 -6.04 -10.28 17.84
N LEU A 58 -7.16 -9.56 17.95
CA LEU A 58 -8.50 -10.08 17.65
C LEU A 58 -8.61 -10.55 16.20
N ALA A 59 -7.99 -9.84 15.26
CA ALA A 59 -7.96 -10.25 13.85
C ALA A 59 -7.17 -11.54 13.62
N ARG A 60 -6.05 -11.73 14.33
CA ARG A 60 -5.29 -12.99 14.29
C ARG A 60 -6.09 -14.13 14.89
N LYS A 61 -6.69 -13.91 16.07
CA LYS A 61 -7.53 -14.90 16.76
C LYS A 61 -8.70 -15.37 15.90
N LYS A 62 -9.39 -14.43 15.23
CA LYS A 62 -10.47 -14.73 14.26
C LYS A 62 -10.03 -15.68 13.14
N ARG A 63 -8.79 -15.54 12.65
CA ARG A 63 -8.26 -16.33 11.53
C ARG A 63 -7.82 -17.73 11.95
N THR A 64 -7.44 -17.93 13.21
CA THR A 64 -6.87 -19.20 13.68
C THR A 64 -7.90 -20.04 14.41
N VAL A 65 -8.50 -19.49 15.47
CA VAL A 65 -9.35 -20.23 16.41
C VAL A 65 -10.81 -19.76 16.41
N GLY A 66 -11.09 -18.59 15.80
CA GLY A 66 -12.39 -17.93 15.86
C GLY A 66 -12.48 -16.91 17.01
N LEU A 67 -13.52 -16.09 16.97
CA LEU A 67 -13.80 -15.09 18.02
C LEU A 67 -15.03 -15.53 18.81
N THR A 68 -15.02 -15.27 20.12
CA THR A 68 -16.27 -15.33 20.91
C THR A 68 -17.17 -14.14 20.59
N ALA A 69 -18.43 -14.19 21.02
CA ALA A 69 -19.39 -13.10 20.79
C ALA A 69 -18.91 -11.77 21.41
N ASP A 70 -18.35 -11.83 22.62
CA ASP A 70 -17.83 -10.64 23.33
C ASP A 70 -16.63 -10.03 22.61
N GLU A 71 -15.70 -10.87 22.16
CA GLU A 71 -14.52 -10.42 21.42
C GLU A 71 -14.87 -9.86 20.04
N LEU A 72 -15.92 -10.38 19.41
CA LEU A 72 -16.45 -9.82 18.17
C LEU A 72 -17.06 -8.44 18.40
N ALA A 73 -17.83 -8.26 19.48
CA ALA A 73 -18.38 -6.95 19.85
C ALA A 73 -17.26 -5.94 20.15
N GLU A 74 -16.23 -6.34 20.92
CA GLU A 74 -15.05 -5.53 21.19
C GLU A 74 -14.35 -5.12 19.88
N GLN A 75 -14.12 -6.09 18.98
CA GLN A 75 -13.50 -5.83 17.68
C GLN A 75 -14.32 -4.84 16.85
N GLN A 76 -15.64 -4.94 16.85
CA GLN A 76 -16.52 -4.04 16.09
C GLN A 76 -16.43 -2.60 16.61
N VAL A 77 -16.49 -2.42 17.92
CA VAL A 77 -16.36 -1.09 18.56
C VAL A 77 -15.01 -0.46 18.22
N LEU A 78 -13.93 -1.21 18.42
CA LEU A 78 -12.57 -0.73 18.13
C LEU A 78 -12.37 -0.40 16.64
N ARG A 79 -12.92 -1.23 15.74
CA ARG A 79 -12.87 -0.99 14.28
C ARG A 79 -13.67 0.24 13.88
N ALA A 80 -14.85 0.46 14.47
CA ALA A 80 -15.67 1.63 14.18
C ALA A 80 -14.93 2.92 14.57
N GLN A 81 -14.33 2.94 15.77
CA GLN A 81 -13.55 4.08 16.23
C GLN A 81 -12.33 4.33 15.35
N TYR A 82 -11.58 3.28 14.99
CA TYR A 82 -10.45 3.38 14.07
C TYR A 82 -10.86 3.98 12.71
N LEU A 83 -11.96 3.47 12.12
CA LEU A 83 -12.43 3.94 10.82
C LEU A 83 -12.89 5.40 10.85
N PHE A 84 -13.52 5.83 11.95
CA PHE A 84 -13.91 7.22 12.14
C PHE A 84 -12.68 8.15 12.13
N GLU A 85 -11.68 7.86 12.96
CA GLU A 85 -10.45 8.66 13.03
C GLU A 85 -9.65 8.60 11.72
N PHE A 86 -9.59 7.43 11.09
CA PHE A 86 -8.95 7.27 9.78
C PHE A 86 -9.62 8.12 8.71
N ARG A 87 -10.96 8.12 8.63
CA ARG A 87 -11.70 8.95 7.67
C ARG A 87 -11.45 10.43 7.91
N ARG A 88 -11.47 10.89 9.17
CA ARG A 88 -11.17 12.28 9.51
C ARG A 88 -9.77 12.70 9.05
N ASN A 89 -8.75 11.89 9.34
CA ASN A 89 -7.39 12.17 8.90
C ASN A 89 -7.27 12.19 7.37
N MET A 90 -7.95 11.26 6.68
CA MET A 90 -7.99 11.27 5.21
C MET A 90 -8.67 12.54 4.66
N GLU A 91 -9.76 13.00 5.26
CA GLU A 91 -10.41 14.26 4.86
C GLU A 91 -9.48 15.47 5.04
N GLU A 92 -8.72 15.53 6.13
CA GLU A 92 -7.72 16.57 6.36
C GLU A 92 -6.60 16.52 5.33
N THR A 93 -6.08 15.32 5.03
CA THR A 93 -5.07 15.11 3.98
C THR A 93 -5.59 15.57 2.62
N LEU A 94 -6.83 15.22 2.27
CA LEU A 94 -7.43 15.58 0.97
C LEU A 94 -7.71 17.09 0.84
N LYS A 95 -7.97 17.82 1.94
CA LYS A 95 -8.09 19.30 1.92
C LYS A 95 -6.79 19.98 1.51
N ALA A 96 -5.64 19.37 1.80
CA ALA A 96 -4.33 19.89 1.41
C ALA A 96 -4.01 19.62 -0.08
N VAL A 97 -4.65 18.62 -0.70
CA VAL A 97 -4.41 18.27 -2.10
C VAL A 97 -4.92 19.37 -3.04
N ARG A 98 -4.15 19.62 -4.10
CA ARG A 98 -4.50 20.51 -5.22
C ARG A 98 -4.45 19.72 -6.52
N VAL A 99 -5.34 20.04 -7.45
CA VAL A 99 -5.48 19.39 -8.75
C VAL A 99 -5.27 20.43 -9.83
N GLU A 100 -4.44 20.10 -10.81
CA GLU A 100 -4.23 20.92 -12.00
C GLU A 100 -5.43 20.78 -12.94
N GLN A 101 -5.94 21.92 -13.40
CA GLN A 101 -7.02 22.00 -14.37
C GLN A 101 -6.49 22.08 -15.79
N ALA A 102 -7.37 21.91 -16.78
CA ALA A 102 -7.00 21.95 -18.20
C ALA A 102 -6.45 23.33 -18.66
N ASP A 103 -6.72 24.39 -17.88
CA ASP A 103 -6.22 25.75 -18.09
C ASP A 103 -4.86 26.01 -17.39
N GLY A 104 -4.26 24.99 -16.75
CA GLY A 104 -2.99 25.10 -16.01
C GLY A 104 -3.11 25.71 -14.61
N THR A 105 -4.32 26.00 -14.14
CA THR A 105 -4.55 26.53 -12.78
C THR A 105 -4.66 25.40 -11.75
N TRP A 106 -4.27 25.67 -10.50
CA TRP A 106 -4.38 24.72 -9.40
C TRP A 106 -5.62 24.98 -8.55
N ALA A 107 -6.52 24.00 -8.47
CA ALA A 107 -7.74 24.10 -7.67
C ALA A 107 -7.76 23.09 -6.50
N PRO A 108 -8.41 23.39 -5.37
CA PRO A 108 -8.67 22.42 -4.31
C PRO A 108 -9.46 21.20 -4.81
N LEU A 109 -9.13 20.02 -4.29
CA LEU A 109 -9.86 18.80 -4.59
C LEU A 109 -11.32 18.89 -4.13
N LYS A 110 -12.27 18.72 -5.05
CA LYS A 110 -13.71 18.71 -4.75
C LYS A 110 -14.20 17.27 -4.52
N LYS A 111 -15.03 17.07 -3.49
CA LYS A 111 -15.69 15.78 -3.24
C LYS A 111 -16.73 15.52 -4.34
N LYS A 112 -16.70 14.32 -4.90
CA LYS A 112 -17.76 13.86 -5.82
C LYS A 112 -19.03 13.60 -5.01
N GLN A 113 -20.14 14.26 -5.36
CA GLN A 113 -21.47 14.01 -4.80
C GLN A 113 -22.04 12.69 -5.32
#